data_AF-A0A538HHG7-F1
#
_entry.id   AF-A0A538HHG7-F1
#
_cell.length_a   1.000
_cell.length_b   1.000
_cell.length_c   1.000
_cell.angle_alpha   90.00
_cell.angle_beta   90.00
_cell.angle_gamma   90.00
#
_symmetry.space_group_name_H-M   'P 1'
#
loop_
_entity.id
_entity.type
_entity.pdbx_description
1 polymer ?
#
loop_
_entity_poly.entity_id
_entity_poly.type
_entity_poly.pdbx_seq_one_letter_code
_entity_poly.pdbx_strand_id
1 'polypeptide(L)'
;MLAFDFVPGANPPLPWRAPDLQRVLDALVELADALTPSPIALEAAGELHGTMLMRWRDLLTHPNDLARVPLAWQARLDELIALEARWPEAAAGDALVHLDVRADNIVIAGNRVVFVDWPWAAVGAPWLDLVAFLPSVAMQGGPDPESVWRAMPWHRTVDADAVDTFVAALAGMFTRQSLLPAQPGLPTLRAFQGAQGRVARRWLAQRRGWTDAVDA
;
A
#
# COMPACT_ATOMS: atom_id res chain seq x y z
N MET A 1 10.18 -3.54 26.10
CA MET A 1 8.97 -3.99 26.84
C MET A 1 7.84 -4.01 25.84
N LEU A 2 7.30 -5.18 25.51
CA LEU A 2 6.11 -5.28 24.65
C LEU A 2 4.89 -5.14 25.57
N ALA A 3 4.05 -4.13 25.32
CA ALA A 3 2.76 -3.99 25.96
C ALA A 3 1.70 -4.59 25.02
N PHE A 4 0.89 -5.52 25.52
CA PHE A 4 -0.21 -6.11 24.78
C PHE A 4 -1.50 -5.77 25.52
N ASP A 5 -2.35 -4.96 24.90
CA ASP A 5 -3.74 -4.84 25.32
C ASP A 5 -4.58 -5.82 24.49
N PHE A 6 -5.36 -6.67 25.17
CA PHE A 6 -6.30 -7.55 24.50
C PHE A 6 -7.53 -6.76 24.05
N VAL A 7 -7.77 -6.74 22.74
CA VAL A 7 -8.97 -6.15 22.16
C VAL A 7 -9.97 -7.26 21.82
N PRO A 8 -11.11 -7.38 22.53
CA PRO A 8 -12.14 -8.35 22.18
C PRO A 8 -12.77 -7.97 20.83
N GLY A 9 -12.56 -8.82 19.82
CA GLY A 9 -13.05 -8.61 18.46
C GLY A 9 -12.57 -9.71 17.53
N ALA A 10 -12.81 -9.52 16.23
CA ALA A 10 -12.33 -10.43 15.20
C ALA A 10 -11.74 -9.65 14.03
N ASN A 11 -10.81 -10.26 13.29
CA ASN A 11 -10.38 -9.71 12.02
C ASN A 11 -11.56 -9.60 11.04
N PRO A 12 -11.55 -8.64 10.10
CA PRO A 12 -12.54 -8.57 9.04
C PRO A 12 -12.67 -9.91 8.31
N PRO A 13 -13.90 -10.36 8.01
CA PRO A 13 -14.10 -11.59 7.27
C PRO A 13 -13.56 -11.43 5.84
N LEU A 14 -12.86 -12.46 5.35
CA LEU A 14 -12.43 -12.57 3.96
C LEU A 14 -13.26 -13.65 3.22
N PRO A 15 -13.64 -13.45 1.95
CA PRO A 15 -13.43 -12.24 1.14
C PRO A 15 -14.22 -11.03 1.69
N TRP A 16 -13.76 -9.82 1.35
CA TRP A 16 -14.33 -8.58 1.87
C TRP A 16 -15.83 -8.48 1.63
N ARG A 17 -16.56 -8.15 2.70
CA ARG A 17 -17.98 -7.79 2.62
C ARG A 17 -18.10 -6.27 2.62
N ALA A 18 -18.98 -5.72 1.79
CA ALA A 18 -19.12 -4.27 1.66
C ALA A 18 -19.36 -3.53 3.00
N PRO A 19 -20.20 -4.00 3.93
CA PRO A 19 -20.40 -3.31 5.21
C PRO A 19 -19.16 -3.33 6.12
N ASP A 20 -18.40 -4.43 6.11
CA ASP A 20 -17.20 -4.56 6.93
C ASP A 20 -16.07 -3.71 6.36
N LEU A 21 -15.91 -3.68 5.03
CA LEU A 21 -14.95 -2.80 4.37
C LEU A 21 -15.29 -1.32 4.60
N GLN A 22 -16.56 -0.93 4.49
CA GLN A 22 -16.97 0.46 4.71
C GLN A 22 -16.60 0.92 6.12
N ARG A 23 -16.87 0.09 7.15
CA ARG A 23 -16.46 0.40 8.53
C ARG A 23 -14.95 0.61 8.68
N VAL A 24 -14.15 -0.19 7.98
CA VAL A 24 -12.68 -0.05 7.99
C VAL A 24 -12.24 1.23 7.29
N LEU A 25 -12.85 1.57 6.16
CA LEU A 25 -12.55 2.80 5.42
C LEU A 25 -12.93 4.05 6.23
N ASP A 26 -14.10 4.05 6.87
CA ASP A 26 -14.53 5.13 7.76
C ASP A 26 -13.54 5.27 8.93
N ALA A 27 -13.13 4.15 9.54
CA ALA A 27 -12.16 4.16 10.62
C ALA A 27 -10.75 4.59 10.20
N LEU A 28 -10.34 4.36 8.94
CA LEU A 28 -9.07 4.89 8.42
C LEU A 28 -9.11 6.41 8.30
N VAL A 29 -10.23 6.98 7.88
CA VAL A 29 -10.42 8.43 7.85
C VAL A 29 -10.39 9.00 9.28
N GLU A 30 -11.13 8.39 10.21
CA GLU A 30 -11.12 8.79 11.63
C GLU A 30 -9.72 8.68 12.24
N LEU A 31 -8.98 7.61 11.93
CA LEU A 31 -7.61 7.40 12.39
C LEU A 31 -6.70 8.52 11.88
N ALA A 32 -6.74 8.80 10.58
CA ALA A 32 -5.93 9.84 9.97
C ALA A 32 -6.24 11.22 10.58
N ASP A 33 -7.52 11.56 10.76
CA ASP A 33 -7.93 12.84 11.38
C ASP A 33 -7.46 12.94 12.84
N ALA A 34 -7.59 11.86 13.62
CA ALA A 34 -7.16 11.83 15.02
C ALA A 34 -5.63 11.88 15.19
N LEU A 35 -4.89 11.45 14.18
CA LEU A 35 -3.44 11.36 14.16
C LEU A 35 -2.76 12.46 13.33
N THR A 36 -3.52 13.49 12.93
CA THR A 36 -3.02 14.67 12.22
C THR A 36 -3.23 15.94 13.07
N PRO A 37 -2.15 16.64 13.49
CA PRO A 37 -0.76 16.26 13.35
C PRO A 37 -0.39 15.08 14.27
N SER A 38 0.72 14.41 13.96
CA SER A 38 1.21 13.25 14.71
C SER A 38 1.33 13.57 16.20
N PRO A 39 0.75 12.76 17.10
CA PRO A 39 0.82 12.98 18.55
C PRO A 39 2.18 12.59 19.14
N ILE A 40 3.05 11.94 18.34
CA ILE A 40 4.38 11.50 18.73
C ILE A 40 5.42 11.95 17.71
N ALA A 41 6.63 12.22 18.16
CA ALA A 41 7.74 12.52 17.26
C ALA A 41 8.31 11.21 16.68
N LEU A 42 8.18 11.03 15.37
CA LEU A 42 8.83 9.98 14.58
C LEU A 42 9.48 10.59 13.34
N GLU A 43 10.37 9.84 12.71
CA GLU A 43 10.98 10.21 11.42
C GLU A 43 9.94 10.22 10.30
N ALA A 44 10.20 10.99 9.24
CA ALA A 44 9.34 11.00 8.07
C ALA A 44 9.40 9.65 7.35
N ALA A 45 8.28 9.19 6.81
CA ALA A 45 8.17 7.90 6.12
C ALA A 45 9.23 7.77 5.00
N GLY A 46 9.42 8.84 4.25
CA GLY A 46 10.42 8.94 3.18
C GLY A 46 11.87 8.80 3.65
N GLU A 47 12.18 9.19 4.89
CA GLU A 47 13.51 9.06 5.49
C GLU A 47 13.69 7.66 6.07
N LEU A 48 12.75 7.21 6.90
CA LEU A 48 12.84 5.94 7.61
C LEU A 48 12.78 4.72 6.68
N HIS A 49 11.93 4.79 5.66
CA HIS A 49 11.67 3.67 4.74
C HIS A 49 12.20 3.92 3.32
N GLY A 50 12.95 5.00 3.12
CA GLY A 50 13.37 5.57 1.82
C GLY A 50 13.70 4.56 0.73
N THR A 51 14.64 3.65 1.01
CA THR A 51 15.09 2.66 0.02
C THR A 51 14.09 1.52 -0.18
N MET A 52 13.22 1.22 0.80
CA MET A 52 12.32 0.06 0.80
C MET A 52 11.31 0.10 -0.35
N LEU A 53 10.84 1.29 -0.73
CA LEU A 53 9.87 1.47 -1.81
C LEU A 53 10.50 1.84 -3.17
N MET A 54 11.83 1.95 -3.24
CA MET A 54 12.57 2.21 -4.47
C MET A 54 13.11 0.92 -5.09
N ARG A 55 12.23 0.05 -5.58
CA ARG A 55 12.56 -1.35 -5.95
C ARG A 55 12.49 -1.63 -7.46
N TRP A 56 11.96 -0.73 -8.29
CA TRP A 56 12.08 -0.81 -9.74
C TRP A 56 13.53 -0.70 -10.19
N ARG A 57 14.29 0.23 -9.60
CA ARG A 57 15.72 0.41 -9.92
C ARG A 57 16.57 -0.85 -9.69
N ASP A 58 16.19 -1.69 -8.72
CA ASP A 58 16.89 -2.95 -8.46
C ASP A 58 16.86 -3.87 -9.68
N LEU A 59 15.81 -3.81 -10.51
CA LEU A 59 15.68 -4.68 -11.67
C LEU A 59 16.72 -4.38 -12.76
N LEU A 60 17.29 -3.17 -12.80
CA LEU A 60 18.39 -2.83 -13.72
C LEU A 60 19.63 -3.69 -13.48
N THR A 61 19.88 -4.09 -12.22
CA THR A 61 21.03 -4.92 -11.86
C THR A 61 20.66 -6.40 -11.70
N HIS A 62 19.42 -6.78 -11.96
CA HIS A 62 18.92 -8.16 -11.84
C HIS A 62 18.19 -8.58 -13.12
N PRO A 63 18.90 -8.79 -14.24
CA PRO A 63 18.28 -9.05 -15.55
C PRO A 63 17.41 -10.31 -15.58
N ASN A 64 17.75 -11.34 -14.78
CA ASN A 64 16.94 -12.55 -14.65
C ASN A 64 15.59 -12.28 -13.97
N ASP A 65 15.55 -11.35 -13.01
CA ASP A 65 14.31 -10.93 -12.36
C ASP A 65 13.50 -10.03 -13.29
N LEU A 66 14.16 -9.10 -13.99
CA LEU A 66 13.51 -8.25 -15.00
C LEU A 66 12.83 -9.08 -16.10
N ALA A 67 13.48 -10.15 -16.58
CA ALA A 67 12.93 -11.05 -17.59
C ALA A 67 11.63 -11.76 -17.15
N ARG A 68 11.33 -11.82 -15.84
CA ARG A 68 10.10 -12.40 -15.26
C ARG A 68 8.98 -11.38 -15.10
N VAL A 69 9.26 -10.09 -15.27
CA VAL A 69 8.27 -9.00 -15.25
C VAL A 69 7.59 -8.93 -16.63
N PRO A 70 6.27 -8.66 -16.76
CA PRO A 70 5.65 -8.58 -18.08
C PRO A 70 6.25 -7.44 -18.95
N LEU A 71 6.34 -7.67 -20.26
CA LEU A 71 7.04 -6.77 -21.20
C LEU A 71 6.53 -5.32 -21.17
N ALA A 72 5.21 -5.12 -20.99
CA ALA A 72 4.61 -3.78 -20.92
C ALA A 72 5.19 -2.94 -19.75
N TRP A 73 5.55 -3.61 -18.65
CA TRP A 73 6.18 -3.00 -17.47
C TRP A 73 7.69 -2.84 -17.66
N GLN A 74 8.35 -3.79 -18.33
CA GLN A 74 9.77 -3.65 -18.69
C GLN A 74 9.99 -2.42 -19.59
N ALA A 75 9.12 -2.20 -20.58
CA ALA A 75 9.18 -1.07 -21.49
C ALA A 75 9.01 0.31 -20.81
N ARG A 76 8.55 0.33 -19.55
CA ARG A 76 8.31 1.53 -18.74
C ARG A 76 9.26 1.65 -17.56
N LEU A 77 10.30 0.81 -17.51
CA LEU A 77 11.17 0.73 -16.33
C LEU A 77 11.76 2.09 -15.96
N ASP A 78 12.22 2.88 -16.93
CA ASP A 78 12.77 4.22 -16.67
C ASP A 78 11.72 5.18 -16.09
N GLU A 79 10.48 5.16 -16.59
CA GLU A 79 9.39 5.98 -16.06
C GLU A 79 9.00 5.54 -14.64
N LEU A 80 8.95 4.23 -14.38
CA LEU A 80 8.67 3.67 -13.05
C LEU A 80 9.77 4.03 -12.04
N ILE A 81 11.04 4.02 -12.47
CA ILE A 81 12.18 4.44 -11.65
C ILE A 81 12.11 5.94 -11.33
N ALA A 82 11.75 6.77 -12.31
CA ALA A 82 11.57 8.20 -12.10
C ALA A 82 10.40 8.50 -11.15
N LEU A 83 9.29 7.76 -11.27
CA LEU A 83 8.16 7.85 -10.35
C LEU A 83 8.58 7.46 -8.93
N GLU A 84 9.10 6.24 -8.72
CA GLU A 84 9.46 5.80 -7.37
C GLU A 84 10.49 6.72 -6.71
N ALA A 85 11.40 7.35 -7.45
CA ALA A 85 12.39 8.25 -6.85
C ALA A 85 11.78 9.43 -6.10
N ARG A 86 10.56 9.85 -6.47
CA ARG A 86 9.81 10.96 -5.86
C ARG A 86 8.90 10.53 -4.71
N TRP A 87 8.82 9.22 -4.42
CA TRP A 87 7.92 8.72 -3.38
C TRP A 87 8.12 9.37 -2.00
N PRO A 88 9.35 9.68 -1.54
CA PRO A 88 9.55 10.32 -0.22
C PRO A 88 8.87 11.69 -0.13
N GLU A 89 8.95 12.48 -1.20
CA GLU A 89 8.32 13.80 -1.28
C GLU A 89 6.81 13.68 -1.44
N ALA A 90 6.34 12.78 -2.30
CA ALA A 90 4.90 12.52 -2.48
C ALA A 90 4.23 12.03 -1.19
N ALA A 91 4.95 11.30 -0.35
CA ALA A 91 4.47 10.77 0.92
C ALA A 91 4.62 11.74 2.11
N ALA A 92 5.21 12.92 1.89
CA ALA A 92 5.43 13.89 2.96
C ALA A 92 4.11 14.43 3.53
N GLY A 93 4.08 14.60 4.85
CA GLY A 93 2.92 15.11 5.59
C GLY A 93 3.27 15.19 7.07
N ASP A 94 2.27 15.42 7.90
CA ASP A 94 2.40 15.60 9.34
C ASP A 94 1.58 14.61 10.17
N ALA A 95 0.97 13.60 9.54
CA ALA A 95 0.16 12.58 10.20
C ALA A 95 1.00 11.40 10.69
N LEU A 96 0.64 10.78 11.82
CA LEU A 96 1.15 9.45 12.15
C LEU A 96 0.47 8.40 11.27
N VAL A 97 1.25 7.68 10.46
CA VAL A 97 0.76 6.64 9.54
C VAL A 97 1.24 5.26 9.94
N HIS A 98 0.45 4.23 9.66
CA HIS A 98 0.72 2.84 10.05
C HIS A 98 1.62 2.10 9.06
N LEU A 99 1.45 2.35 7.76
CA LEU A 99 2.17 1.79 6.60
C LEU A 99 2.15 0.26 6.47
N ASP A 100 1.26 -0.42 7.20
CA ASP A 100 1.06 -1.88 7.12
C ASP A 100 -0.37 -2.30 7.48
N VAL A 101 -1.33 -1.50 7.02
CA VAL A 101 -2.74 -1.81 7.17
C VAL A 101 -3.08 -3.03 6.30
N ARG A 102 -3.44 -4.12 6.97
CA ARG A 102 -3.84 -5.39 6.36
C ARG A 102 -4.97 -6.00 7.18
N ALA A 103 -5.79 -6.88 6.59
CA ALA A 103 -6.93 -7.49 7.28
C ALA A 103 -6.54 -8.18 8.60
N ASP A 104 -5.36 -8.81 8.67
CA ASP A 104 -4.81 -9.43 9.88
C ASP A 104 -4.38 -8.42 10.96
N ASN A 105 -4.07 -7.19 10.58
CA ASN A 105 -3.72 -6.07 11.47
C ASN A 105 -4.94 -5.20 11.87
N ILE A 106 -6.16 -5.66 11.55
CA ILE A 106 -7.40 -4.96 11.85
C ILE A 106 -8.27 -5.81 12.75
N VAL A 107 -8.83 -5.22 13.81
CA VAL A 107 -9.79 -5.86 14.71
C VAL A 107 -11.10 -5.09 14.69
N ILE A 108 -12.18 -5.73 14.26
CA ILE A 108 -13.56 -5.23 14.39
C ILE A 108 -14.06 -5.61 15.79
N ALA A 109 -14.19 -4.61 16.65
CA ALA A 109 -14.55 -4.74 18.06
C ALA A 109 -15.88 -4.02 18.35
N GLY A 110 -16.99 -4.69 18.04
CA GLY A 110 -18.34 -4.14 18.21
C GLY A 110 -18.61 -3.00 17.22
N ASN A 111 -18.68 -1.76 17.71
CA ASN A 111 -18.85 -0.55 16.90
C ASN A 111 -17.55 0.17 16.56
N ARG A 112 -16.39 -0.37 16.96
CA ARG A 112 -15.07 0.21 16.69
C ARG A 112 -14.26 -0.70 15.78
N VAL A 113 -13.37 -0.08 15.03
CA VAL A 113 -12.28 -0.75 14.31
C VAL A 113 -10.98 -0.33 14.99
N VAL A 114 -10.11 -1.29 15.27
CA VAL A 114 -8.80 -1.06 15.88
C VAL A 114 -7.72 -1.53 14.92
N PHE A 115 -6.76 -0.66 14.65
CA PHE A 115 -5.56 -0.97 13.87
C PHE A 115 -4.43 -1.32 14.83
N VAL A 116 -3.92 -2.54 14.72
CA VAL A 116 -2.91 -3.12 15.61
C VAL A 116 -1.64 -3.43 14.83
N ASP A 117 -0.55 -3.69 15.55
CA ASP A 117 0.75 -4.02 14.97
C ASP A 117 1.25 -2.93 14.02
N TRP A 118 1.93 -1.92 14.57
CA TRP A 118 2.45 -0.76 13.84
C TRP A 118 3.97 -0.85 13.58
N PRO A 119 4.50 -1.90 12.91
CA PRO A 119 5.94 -2.11 12.81
C PRO A 119 6.63 -1.10 11.88
N TRP A 120 5.85 -0.39 11.05
CA TRP A 120 6.35 0.57 10.07
C TRP A 120 5.90 2.02 10.34
N ALA A 121 5.44 2.31 11.56
CA ALA A 121 4.95 3.63 11.93
C ALA A 121 5.95 4.75 11.59
N ALA A 122 5.44 5.83 10.99
CA ALA A 122 6.24 6.99 10.61
C ALA A 122 5.36 8.24 10.50
N VAL A 123 5.96 9.41 10.28
CA VAL A 123 5.23 10.64 9.93
C VAL A 123 5.08 10.73 8.40
N GLY A 124 3.88 10.98 7.90
CA GLY A 124 3.61 11.07 6.47
C GLY A 124 2.25 11.68 6.13
N ALA A 125 1.85 11.59 4.87
CA ALA A 125 0.56 12.10 4.43
C ALA A 125 -0.61 11.22 4.93
N PRO A 126 -1.74 11.80 5.35
CA PRO A 126 -2.84 11.07 5.99
C PRO A 126 -3.53 10.02 5.09
N TRP A 127 -3.32 10.09 3.77
CA TRP A 127 -3.90 9.18 2.79
C TRP A 127 -3.05 7.92 2.51
N LEU A 128 -1.82 7.84 3.02
CA LEU A 128 -0.88 6.77 2.69
C LEU A 128 -1.40 5.38 3.07
N ASP A 129 -1.97 5.25 4.27
CA ASP A 129 -2.47 3.97 4.77
C ASP A 129 -3.58 3.42 3.89
N LEU A 130 -4.50 4.27 3.43
CA LEU A 130 -5.52 3.88 2.47
C LEU A 130 -4.88 3.38 1.17
N VAL A 131 -3.98 4.16 0.55
CA VAL A 131 -3.40 3.80 -0.75
C VAL A 131 -2.56 2.51 -0.66
N ALA A 132 -1.84 2.29 0.45
CA ALA A 132 -1.11 1.06 0.72
C ALA A 132 -2.03 -0.15 0.96
N PHE A 133 -3.20 0.08 1.55
CA PHE A 133 -4.18 -0.96 1.88
C PHE A 133 -4.94 -1.48 0.64
N LEU A 134 -5.32 -0.59 -0.29
CA LEU A 134 -6.21 -0.92 -1.42
C LEU A 134 -5.78 -2.10 -2.30
N PRO A 135 -4.48 -2.30 -2.62
CA PRO A 135 -4.04 -3.49 -3.36
C PRO A 135 -4.41 -4.81 -2.68
N SER A 136 -4.32 -4.86 -1.35
CA SER A 136 -4.68 -6.03 -0.55
C SER A 136 -6.20 -6.26 -0.53
N VAL A 137 -6.99 -5.17 -0.43
CA VAL A 137 -8.45 -5.21 -0.45
C VAL A 137 -8.97 -5.85 -1.72
N ALA A 138 -8.55 -5.35 -2.88
CA ALA A 138 -9.00 -5.87 -4.17
C ALA A 138 -8.53 -7.31 -4.40
N MET A 139 -7.28 -7.63 -4.01
CA MET A 139 -6.76 -9.00 -4.07
C MET A 139 -7.59 -9.98 -3.22
N GLN A 140 -8.14 -9.54 -2.09
CA GLN A 140 -8.94 -10.36 -1.16
C GLN A 140 -10.45 -10.29 -1.45
N GLY A 141 -10.84 -10.00 -2.69
CA GLY A 141 -12.23 -10.01 -3.13
C GLY A 141 -13.01 -8.73 -2.83
N GLY A 142 -12.31 -7.65 -2.49
CA GLY A 142 -12.89 -6.31 -2.40
C GLY A 142 -13.05 -5.63 -3.76
N PRO A 143 -13.57 -4.39 -3.76
CA PRO A 143 -13.75 -3.57 -4.95
C PRO A 143 -12.41 -3.14 -5.58
N ASP A 144 -12.49 -2.61 -6.80
CA ASP A 144 -11.36 -2.01 -7.50
C ASP A 144 -10.76 -0.81 -6.73
N PRO A 145 -9.43 -0.70 -6.60
CA PRO A 145 -8.78 0.39 -5.85
C PRO A 145 -9.17 1.80 -6.29
N GLU A 146 -9.30 2.05 -7.60
CA GLU A 146 -9.64 3.39 -8.09
C GLU A 146 -11.08 3.77 -7.72
N SER A 147 -11.99 2.80 -7.73
CA SER A 147 -13.38 3.03 -7.29
C SER A 147 -13.47 3.42 -5.81
N VAL A 148 -12.65 2.80 -4.95
CA VAL A 148 -12.59 3.16 -3.52
C VAL A 148 -11.92 4.51 -3.36
N TRP A 149 -10.75 4.73 -3.97
CA TRP A 149 -10.02 6.00 -3.89
C TRP A 149 -10.93 7.18 -4.23
N ARG A 150 -11.71 7.10 -5.32
CA ARG A 150 -12.63 8.16 -5.75
C ARG A 150 -13.75 8.47 -4.76
N ALA A 151 -14.13 7.50 -3.93
CA ALA A 151 -15.16 7.67 -2.91
C ALA A 151 -14.61 8.32 -1.62
N MET A 152 -13.27 8.39 -1.47
CA MET A 152 -12.63 8.88 -0.25
C MET A 152 -12.46 10.40 -0.27
N PRO A 153 -12.50 11.05 0.91
CA PRO A 153 -12.45 12.52 1.01
C PRO A 153 -11.18 13.12 0.39
N TRP A 154 -10.06 12.41 0.47
CA TRP A 154 -8.76 12.83 -0.06
C TRP A 154 -8.71 12.94 -1.59
N HIS A 155 -9.60 12.27 -2.32
CA HIS A 155 -9.56 12.21 -3.79
C HIS A 155 -9.53 13.60 -4.45
N ARG A 156 -10.23 14.57 -3.86
CA ARG A 156 -10.37 15.93 -4.42
C ARG A 156 -9.28 16.90 -3.98
N THR A 157 -8.54 16.57 -2.92
CA THR A 157 -7.60 17.49 -2.27
C THR A 157 -6.14 17.06 -2.43
N VAL A 158 -5.89 15.77 -2.64
CA VAL A 158 -4.56 15.22 -2.87
C VAL A 158 -4.22 15.28 -4.36
N ASP A 159 -2.99 15.71 -4.67
CA ASP A 159 -2.46 15.68 -6.03
C ASP A 159 -2.48 14.25 -6.59
N ALA A 160 -3.10 14.08 -7.76
CA ALA A 160 -3.16 12.79 -8.43
C ALA A 160 -1.77 12.22 -8.73
N ASP A 161 -0.78 13.07 -9.03
CA ASP A 161 0.59 12.62 -9.32
C ASP A 161 1.31 12.12 -8.07
N ALA A 162 0.97 12.63 -6.88
CA ALA A 162 1.49 12.12 -5.61
C ALA A 162 0.99 10.69 -5.34
N VAL A 163 -0.29 10.44 -5.60
CA VAL A 163 -0.88 9.09 -5.50
C VAL A 163 -0.26 8.15 -6.54
N ASP A 164 -0.14 8.58 -7.80
CA ASP A 164 0.50 7.78 -8.86
C ASP A 164 1.93 7.41 -8.48
N THR A 165 2.68 8.37 -7.95
CA THR A 165 4.05 8.19 -7.47
C THR A 165 4.13 7.15 -6.36
N PHE A 166 3.24 7.22 -5.36
CA PHE A 166 3.24 6.25 -4.26
C PHE A 166 2.76 4.87 -4.72
N VAL A 167 1.74 4.78 -5.57
CA VAL A 167 1.29 3.50 -6.16
C VAL A 167 2.40 2.87 -7.02
N ALA A 168 3.17 3.67 -7.77
CA ALA A 168 4.33 3.17 -8.51
C ALA A 168 5.38 2.56 -7.58
N ALA A 169 5.67 3.20 -6.46
CA ALA A 169 6.61 2.70 -5.46
C ALA A 169 6.14 1.38 -4.82
N LEU A 170 4.85 1.30 -4.43
CA LEU A 170 4.23 0.06 -3.93
C LEU A 170 4.27 -1.07 -4.98
N ALA A 171 3.93 -0.75 -6.23
CA ALA A 171 3.96 -1.69 -7.33
C ALA A 171 5.38 -2.26 -7.53
N GLY A 172 6.41 -1.43 -7.46
CA GLY A 172 7.81 -1.86 -7.55
C GLY A 172 8.20 -2.75 -6.39
N MET A 173 7.84 -2.35 -5.16
CA MET A 173 8.10 -3.10 -3.95
C MET A 173 7.49 -4.50 -3.99
N PHE A 174 6.20 -4.62 -4.29
CA PHE A 174 5.53 -5.92 -4.40
C PHE A 174 6.07 -6.76 -5.56
N THR A 175 6.37 -6.14 -6.70
CA THR A 175 6.96 -6.83 -7.85
C THR A 175 8.30 -7.45 -7.45
N ARG A 176 9.22 -6.66 -6.92
CA ARG A 176 10.55 -7.13 -6.52
C ARG A 176 10.47 -8.21 -5.46
N GLN A 177 9.65 -8.01 -4.42
CA GLN A 177 9.53 -8.97 -3.33
C GLN A 177 8.96 -10.31 -3.80
N SER A 178 8.04 -10.32 -4.77
CA SER A 178 7.49 -11.56 -5.34
C SER A 178 8.51 -12.39 -6.12
N LEU A 179 9.61 -11.78 -6.58
CA LEU A 179 10.66 -12.43 -7.36
C LEU A 179 11.75 -13.05 -6.48
N LEU A 180 11.84 -12.66 -5.21
CA LEU A 180 12.81 -13.17 -4.25
C LEU A 180 12.58 -14.66 -3.93
N PRO A 181 13.62 -15.39 -3.45
CA PRO A 181 13.48 -16.76 -2.99
C PRO A 181 12.37 -16.93 -1.93
N ALA A 182 11.73 -18.10 -1.92
CA ALA A 182 10.74 -18.45 -0.92
C ALA A 182 11.32 -18.33 0.50
N GLN A 183 10.54 -17.78 1.42
CA GLN A 183 10.95 -17.60 2.80
C GLN A 183 10.59 -18.85 3.62
N PRO A 184 11.54 -19.46 4.35
CA PRO A 184 11.24 -20.56 5.27
C PRO A 184 10.13 -20.17 6.26
N GLY A 185 9.12 -21.03 6.42
CA GLY A 185 7.98 -20.79 7.31
C GLY A 185 6.85 -19.95 6.73
N LEU A 186 7.02 -19.30 5.57
CA LEU A 186 6.01 -18.46 4.91
C LEU A 186 5.83 -18.84 3.43
N PRO A 187 5.34 -20.06 3.13
CA PRO A 187 5.32 -20.60 1.76
C PRO A 187 4.44 -19.82 0.78
N THR A 188 3.43 -19.08 1.29
CA THR A 188 2.49 -18.31 0.45
C THR A 188 2.89 -16.84 0.26
N LEU A 189 3.93 -16.35 0.95
CA LEU A 189 4.28 -14.93 0.99
C LEU A 189 4.59 -14.36 -0.40
N ARG A 190 5.39 -15.05 -1.20
CA ARG A 190 5.78 -14.57 -2.54
C ARG A 190 4.60 -14.49 -3.49
N ALA A 191 3.70 -15.47 -3.43
CA ALA A 191 2.47 -15.47 -4.22
C ALA A 191 1.53 -14.33 -3.79
N PHE A 192 1.41 -14.09 -2.48
CA PHE A 192 0.64 -12.98 -1.91
C PHE A 192 1.18 -11.61 -2.35
N GLN A 193 2.50 -11.41 -2.24
CA GLN A 193 3.18 -10.20 -2.73
C GLN A 193 2.98 -10.02 -4.25
N GLY A 194 3.12 -11.10 -5.03
CA GLY A 194 2.90 -11.04 -6.48
C GLY A 194 1.45 -10.69 -6.86
N ALA A 195 0.48 -11.14 -6.08
CA ALA A 195 -0.94 -10.82 -6.29
C ALA A 195 -1.25 -9.35 -5.99
N GLN A 196 -0.75 -8.80 -4.88
CA GLN A 196 -0.84 -7.36 -4.60
C GLN A 196 -0.11 -6.53 -5.67
N GLY A 197 1.08 -6.97 -6.09
CA GLY A 197 1.85 -6.30 -7.13
C GLY A 197 1.11 -6.22 -8.47
N ARG A 198 0.38 -7.28 -8.86
CA ARG A 198 -0.49 -7.23 -10.05
C ARG A 198 -1.61 -6.18 -9.91
N VAL A 199 -2.26 -6.12 -8.75
CA VAL A 199 -3.31 -5.13 -8.49
C VAL A 199 -2.74 -3.71 -8.53
N ALA A 200 -1.65 -3.43 -7.80
CA ALA A 200 -1.02 -2.12 -7.75
C ALA A 200 -0.55 -1.64 -9.15
N ARG A 201 0.04 -2.55 -9.93
CA ARG A 201 0.42 -2.26 -11.33
C ARG A 201 -0.79 -1.93 -12.19
N ARG A 202 -1.83 -2.77 -12.18
CA ARG A 202 -3.07 -2.49 -12.93
C ARG A 202 -3.69 -1.16 -12.55
N TRP A 203 -3.74 -0.86 -11.26
CA TRP A 203 -4.28 0.39 -10.76
C TRP A 203 -3.46 1.60 -11.26
N LEU A 204 -2.12 1.52 -11.20
CA LEU A 204 -1.26 2.54 -11.78
C LEU A 204 -1.51 2.72 -13.29
N ALA A 205 -1.60 1.64 -14.05
CA ALA A 205 -1.89 1.69 -15.48
C ALA A 205 -3.22 2.39 -15.76
N GLN A 206 -4.26 2.11 -14.98
CA GLN A 206 -5.55 2.77 -15.10
C GLN A 206 -5.44 4.29 -14.82
N ARG A 207 -4.72 4.68 -13.76
CA ARG A 207 -4.55 6.09 -13.38
C ARG A 207 -3.73 6.88 -14.40
N ARG A 208 -2.73 6.24 -15.02
CA ARG A 208 -1.84 6.82 -16.03
C ARG A 208 -2.34 6.67 -17.47
N GLY A 209 -3.45 5.96 -17.70
CA GLY A 209 -4.00 5.70 -19.03
C GLY A 209 -3.16 4.75 -19.90
N TRP A 210 -2.37 3.85 -19.29
CA TRP A 210 -1.52 2.88 -19.98
C TRP A 210 -2.32 1.63 -20.39
N THR A 211 -3.11 1.75 -21.45
CA THR A 211 -4.05 0.70 -21.91
C THR A 211 -3.39 -0.63 -22.26
N ASP A 212 -2.13 -0.63 -22.71
CA ASP A 212 -1.33 -1.83 -23.02
C ASP A 212 -0.83 -2.58 -21.77
N ALA A 213 -0.90 -1.96 -20.59
CA ALA A 213 -0.37 -2.50 -19.34
C ALA A 213 -1.46 -2.95 -18.35
N VAL A 214 -2.74 -2.60 -18.56
CA VAL A 214 -3.85 -2.93 -17.64
C VAL A 214 -4.06 -4.45 -17.50
N ASP A 215 -3.87 -5.19 -18.60
CA ASP A 215 -4.11 -6.63 -18.67
C ASP A 215 -2.82 -7.49 -18.65
N ALA A 216 -1.65 -6.85 -18.51
CA ALA A 216 -0.32 -7.48 -18.51
C ALA A 216 0.20 -7.86 -17.11
#